data_AF-R5LKC4-F1
#
_entry.id   AF-R5LKC4-F1
#
_cell.length_a   1.000
_cell.length_b   1.000
_cell.length_c   1.000
_cell.angle_alpha   90.00
_cell.angle_beta   90.00
_cell.angle_gamma   90.00
#
_symmetry.space_group_name_H-M   'P 1'
#
loop_
_entity.id
_entity.type
_entity.pdbx_description
1 polymer ?
#
loop_
_entity_poly.entity_id
_entity_poly.type
_entity_poly.pdbx_seq_one_letter_code
_entity_poly.pdbx_strand_id
1 'polypeptide(L)'
;MNLKIQVFSLIFSLIFGVLFGTLVNLNYKLIFNKNIKIKIIGTFTLILDISLIYFLVIKRINNGILHVYFLFIFLVGCYIGFTLTTFLRKK
;
A
#
# COMPACT_ATOMS: atom_id res chain seq x y z
N MET A 1 -4.29 17.63 -15.20
CA MET A 1 -4.59 17.85 -13.77
C MET A 1 -3.83 19.08 -13.29
N ASN A 2 -4.39 19.87 -12.37
CA ASN A 2 -3.67 20.98 -11.75
C ASN A 2 -2.40 20.48 -11.03
N LEU A 3 -1.27 21.18 -11.19
CA LEU A 3 0.02 20.85 -10.58
C LEU A 3 -0.08 20.63 -9.07
N LYS A 4 -0.87 21.47 -8.37
CA LYS A 4 -1.09 21.33 -6.92
C LYS A 4 -1.69 19.96 -6.57
N ILE A 5 -2.71 19.53 -7.31
CA ILE A 5 -3.38 18.24 -7.08
C ILE A 5 -2.43 17.07 -7.40
N GLN A 6 -1.56 17.22 -8.40
CA GLN A 6 -0.53 16.23 -8.72
C GLN A 6 0.48 16.05 -7.59
N VAL A 7 0.99 17.15 -7.04
CA VAL A 7 1.92 17.10 -5.90
C VAL A 7 1.25 16.47 -4.68
N PHE A 8 0.01 16.85 -4.36
CA PHE A 8 -0.74 16.23 -3.27
C PHE A 8 -0.97 14.73 -3.48
N SER A 9 -1.32 14.33 -4.70
CA SER A 9 -1.51 12.91 -5.04
C SER A 9 -0.20 12.12 -4.91
N LEU A 10 0.93 12.68 -5.35
CA LEU A 10 2.27 12.07 -5.20
C LEU A 10 2.64 11.84 -3.74
N ILE A 11 2.50 12.88 -2.89
CA ILE A 11 2.81 12.80 -1.46
C ILE A 11 1.89 11.77 -0.78
N PHE A 12 0.59 11.80 -1.10
CA PHE A 12 -0.35 10.81 -0.60
C PHE A 12 0.06 9.39 -1.00
N SER A 13 0.38 9.14 -2.27
CA SER A 13 0.80 7.81 -2.75
C SER A 13 2.06 7.32 -2.05
N LEU A 14 3.03 8.20 -1.78
CA LEU A 14 4.23 7.86 -1.02
C LEU A 14 3.88 7.41 0.41
N ILE A 15 3.12 8.24 1.15
CA ILE A 15 2.71 7.96 2.53
C ILE A 15 1.89 6.67 2.59
N PHE A 16 0.96 6.51 1.66
CA PHE A 16 0.12 5.33 1.58
C PHE A 16 0.92 4.07 1.23
N GLY A 17 1.96 4.19 0.40
CA GLY A 17 2.94 3.14 0.18
C GLY A 17 3.62 2.71 1.48
N VAL A 18 4.10 3.67 2.27
CA VAL A 18 4.71 3.37 3.59
C VAL A 18 3.72 2.59 4.46
N LEU A 19 2.47 3.05 4.57
CA LEU A 19 1.41 2.36 5.32
C LEU A 19 1.16 0.93 4.81
N PHE A 20 1.17 0.71 3.48
CA PHE A 20 1.02 -0.63 2.93
C PHE A 20 2.20 -1.53 3.34
N GLY A 21 3.44 -1.04 3.20
CA GLY A 21 4.63 -1.77 3.61
C GLY A 21 4.63 -2.16 5.09
N THR A 22 4.15 -1.28 5.97
CA THR A 22 4.00 -1.58 7.40
C THR A 22 2.91 -2.62 7.67
N LEU A 23 1.77 -2.54 6.98
CA LEU A 23 0.68 -3.51 7.09
C LEU A 23 1.08 -4.91 6.60
N VAL A 24 1.95 -5.00 5.59
CA VAL A 24 2.54 -6.28 5.16
C VAL A 24 3.36 -6.91 6.29
N ASN A 25 4.17 -6.12 7.00
CA ASN A 25 4.93 -6.63 8.15
C ASN A 25 4.04 -7.00 9.35
N LEU A 26 2.98 -6.24 9.60
CA LEU A 26 1.99 -6.56 10.64
C LEU A 26 1.28 -7.89 10.36
N ASN A 27 0.95 -8.14 9.10
CA ASN A 27 0.26 -9.36 8.66
C ASN A 27 1.22 -10.44 8.15
N TYR A 28 2.52 -10.35 8.45
CA TYR A 28 3.55 -11.19 7.86
C TYR A 28 3.29 -12.70 8.04
N LYS A 29 2.82 -13.13 9.21
CA LYS A 29 2.51 -14.54 9.49
C LYS A 29 1.38 -15.12 8.63
N LEU A 30 0.48 -14.27 8.18
CA LEU A 30 -0.68 -14.64 7.38
C LEU A 30 -0.33 -14.62 5.88
N ILE A 31 0.42 -13.62 5.41
CA ILE A 31 0.87 -13.50 4.02
C ILE A 31 1.97 -14.51 3.67
N PHE A 32 2.88 -14.80 4.60
CA PHE A 32 3.98 -15.76 4.43
C PHE A 32 3.73 -17.08 5.17
N ASN A 33 2.45 -17.45 5.32
CA ASN A 33 2.08 -18.70 5.95
C ASN A 33 2.54 -19.91 5.12
N LYS A 34 2.92 -21.01 5.80
CA LYS A 34 3.25 -22.29 5.14
C LYS A 34 2.03 -22.91 4.45
N ASN A 35 0.83 -22.73 5.01
CA ASN A 35 -0.39 -23.23 4.40
C ASN A 35 -0.83 -22.31 3.26
N ILE A 36 -0.81 -22.84 2.04
CA ILE A 36 -1.12 -22.09 0.82
C ILE A 36 -2.52 -21.48 0.83
N LYS A 37 -3.52 -22.15 1.44
CA LYS A 37 -4.89 -21.63 1.50
C LYS A 37 -4.95 -20.37 2.36
N ILE A 38 -4.33 -20.40 3.54
CA ILE A 38 -4.26 -19.26 4.46
C ILE A 38 -3.50 -18.10 3.79
N LYS A 39 -2.37 -18.42 3.14
CA LYS A 39 -1.57 -17.43 2.39
C LYS A 39 -2.39 -16.74 1.31
N ILE A 40 -3.11 -17.49 0.46
CA ILE A 40 -3.91 -16.93 -0.62
C ILE A 40 -5.02 -16.04 -0.08
N ILE A 41 -5.84 -16.55 0.85
CA ILE A 41 -6.96 -15.80 1.41
C ILE A 41 -6.45 -14.52 2.08
N GLY A 42 -5.43 -14.66 2.91
CA GLY A 42 -4.88 -13.54 3.65
C GLY A 42 -4.22 -12.46 2.77
N THR A 43 -3.48 -12.88 1.74
CA THR A 43 -2.89 -11.95 0.77
C THR A 43 -3.98 -11.26 -0.05
N PHE A 44 -4.99 -12.01 -0.49
CA PHE A 44 -6.10 -11.48 -1.27
C PHE A 44 -6.89 -10.43 -0.48
N THR A 45 -7.27 -10.73 0.77
CA THR A 45 -7.98 -9.79 1.64
C THR A 45 -7.17 -8.51 1.84
N LEU A 46 -5.89 -8.61 2.20
CA LEU A 46 -5.05 -7.43 2.41
C LEU A 46 -4.92 -6.56 1.16
N ILE A 47 -4.64 -7.19 0.00
CA ILE A 47 -4.46 -6.44 -1.26
C ILE A 47 -5.78 -5.79 -1.66
N LEU A 48 -6.90 -6.50 -1.57
CA LEU A 48 -8.21 -5.99 -1.97
C LEU A 48 -8.61 -4.80 -1.10
N ASP A 49 -8.54 -4.95 0.22
CA ASP A 49 -8.91 -3.89 1.17
C ASP A 49 -8.06 -2.63 0.95
N ILE A 50 -6.74 -2.78 0.83
CA ILE A 50 -5.84 -1.65 0.66
C ILE A 50 -5.99 -1.00 -0.72
N SER A 51 -6.20 -1.79 -1.77
CA SER A 51 -6.42 -1.26 -3.12
C SER A 51 -7.70 -0.45 -3.19
N LEU A 52 -8.79 -0.91 -2.55
CA LEU A 52 -10.03 -0.16 -2.47
C LEU A 52 -9.86 1.14 -1.67
N ILE A 53 -9.22 1.08 -0.50
CA ILE A 53 -8.97 2.27 0.32
C ILE A 53 -8.12 3.29 -0.46
N TYR A 54 -7.06 2.85 -1.13
CA TYR A 54 -6.22 3.72 -1.96
C TYR A 54 -7.04 4.42 -3.03
N PHE A 55 -7.83 3.65 -3.79
CA PHE A 55 -8.64 4.19 -4.87
C PHE A 55 -9.72 5.16 -4.36
N LEU A 56 -10.37 4.87 -3.23
CA LEU A 56 -11.36 5.76 -2.62
C LEU A 56 -10.75 7.11 -2.21
N VAL A 57 -9.53 7.11 -1.66
CA VAL A 57 -8.85 8.35 -1.27
C VAL A 57 -8.36 9.11 -2.49
N ILE A 58 -7.75 8.44 -3.47
CA ILE A 58 -7.38 9.04 -4.76
C ILE A 58 -8.60 9.63 -5.46
N LYS A 59 -9.76 8.97 -5.41
CA LYS A 59 -11.03 9.50 -5.94
C LYS A 59 -11.41 10.83 -5.33
N ARG A 60 -11.16 11.04 -4.04
CA ARG A 60 -11.43 12.31 -3.35
C ARG A 60 -10.40 13.39 -3.66
N ILE A 61 -9.15 13.02 -3.96
CA ILE A 61 -8.06 13.99 -4.23
C ILE A 61 -8.09 14.45 -5.68
N ASN A 62 -8.25 13.51 -6.62
CA ASN A 62 -8.02 13.75 -8.04
C ASN A 62 -9.07 13.14 -8.98
N ASN A 63 -10.26 12.85 -8.46
CA ASN A 63 -11.36 12.20 -9.19
C ASN A 63 -11.06 10.77 -9.68
N GLY A 64 -10.06 10.10 -9.11
CA GLY A 64 -9.83 8.67 -9.36
C GLY A 64 -8.84 8.42 -10.49
N ILE A 65 -8.15 9.47 -10.95
CA ILE A 65 -7.20 9.40 -12.05
C ILE A 65 -5.89 8.82 -11.49
N LEU A 66 -5.57 7.61 -11.93
CA LEU A 66 -4.32 6.94 -11.60
C LEU A 66 -3.28 7.21 -12.68
N HIS A 67 -2.21 7.90 -12.29
CA HIS A 67 -1.04 8.08 -13.12
C HIS A 67 0.06 7.08 -12.73
N VAL A 68 0.86 6.63 -13.70
CA VAL A 68 1.91 5.62 -13.49
C VAL A 68 2.94 6.06 -12.45
N TYR A 69 3.28 7.36 -12.41
CA TYR A 69 4.22 7.88 -11.40
C TYR A 69 3.68 7.83 -9.96
N PHE A 70 2.36 7.79 -9.76
CA PHE A 70 1.77 7.51 -8.44
C PHE A 70 2.06 6.07 -7.99
N LEU A 71 2.08 5.11 -8.92
CA LEU A 71 2.44 3.74 -8.62
C LEU A 71 3.93 3.61 -8.31
N PHE A 72 4.80 4.29 -9.05
CA PHE A 72 6.24 4.27 -8.76
C PHE A 72 6.55 4.83 -7.36
N ILE A 73 5.98 5.98 -7.01
CA ILE A 73 6.21 6.56 -5.68
C ILE A 73 5.56 5.73 -4.57
N PHE A 74 4.41 5.11 -4.85
CA PHE A 74 3.79 4.14 -3.95
C PHE A 74 4.73 2.96 -3.68
N LEU A 75 5.35 2.37 -4.70
CA LEU A 75 6.32 1.27 -4.53
C LEU A 75 7.54 1.69 -3.71
N VAL A 76 8.06 2.91 -3.92
CA VAL A 76 9.13 3.47 -3.08
C VAL A 76 8.68 3.55 -1.61
N GLY A 77 7.48 4.09 -1.36
CA GLY A 77 6.89 4.11 -0.03
C GLY A 77 6.76 2.71 0.57
N CYS A 78 6.28 1.75 -0.21
CA CYS A 78 6.14 0.34 0.21
C CYS A 78 7.47 -0.23 0.66
N TYR A 79 8.54 -0.02 -0.10
CA TYR A 79 9.87 -0.49 0.26
C TYR A 79 10.37 0.14 1.57
N ILE A 80 10.18 1.46 1.72
CA ILE A 80 10.53 2.19 2.96
C ILE A 80 9.75 1.62 4.16
N GLY A 81 8.42 1.49 4.05
CA GLY A 81 7.58 0.96 5.12
C GLY A 81 7.94 -0.48 5.48
N PHE A 82 8.18 -1.32 4.47
CA PHE A 82 8.56 -2.72 4.66
C PHE A 82 9.92 -2.89 5.33
N THR A 83 10.90 -2.05 5.01
CA THR A 83 12.25 -2.13 5.60
C THR A 83 12.29 -1.58 7.03
N LEU A 84 11.69 -0.41 7.26
CA LEU A 84 11.69 0.24 8.59
C LEU A 84 10.95 -0.55 9.65
N THR A 85 9.88 -1.26 9.28
CA THR A 85 8.99 -1.93 10.25
C THR A 85 9.18 -3.44 10.34
N THR A 86 10.35 -3.93 9.97
CA THR A 86 10.71 -5.36 10.09
C THR A 86 10.51 -5.93 11.50
N PHE A 87 10.68 -5.10 12.54
CA PHE A 87 10.45 -5.49 13.94
C PHE A 87 8.99 -5.87 14.25
N LEU A 88 8.01 -5.43 13.43
CA LEU A 88 6.60 -5.79 13.60
C LEU A 88 6.30 -7.23 13.19
N ARG A 89 7.24 -7.90 12.52
CA ARG A 89 7.14 -9.32 12.20
C ARG A 89 7.26 -10.10 13.50
N LYS A 90 6.13 -10.35 14.17
CA LYS A 90 6.07 -11.23 15.34
C LYS A 90 6.78 -12.55 14.95
N LYS A 91 7.78 -12.98 15.73
CA LYS A 91 8.37 -14.33 15.60
C LYS A 91 7.27 -15.39 15.77
#